data_AF-A0A1F6MVM3-F1
#
_entry.id   AF-A0A1F6MVM3-F1
#
_cell.length_a   1.000
_cell.length_b   1.000
_cell.length_c   1.000
_cell.angle_alpha   90.00
_cell.angle_beta   90.00
_cell.angle_gamma   90.00
#
_symmetry.space_group_name_H-M   'P 1'
#
loop_
_entity.id
_entity.type
_entity.pdbx_description
1 polymer ?
#
loop_
_entity_poly.entity_id
_entity_poly.type
_entity_poly.pdbx_seq_one_letter_code
_entity_poly.pdbx_strand_id
1 'polypeptide(L)'
;MVNFEQKWQLAMQKARQQQVKQKTDSPLAVQEKQNKEEMNYFKQKILKSFQRGDKEETKKTASALIKLRAKSAAIKIQKARSESGFLSEATIKKIIAKYTQDCLKLTQSLSYK
;
A
#
# COMPACT_ATOMS: atom_id res chain seq x y z
N MET A 1 40.27 -13.31 -4.28
CA MET A 1 39.18 -12.93 -3.35
C MET A 1 38.20 -12.05 -4.11
N VAL A 2 36.97 -12.50 -4.35
CA VAL A 2 35.99 -11.73 -5.14
C VAL A 2 35.45 -10.60 -4.28
N ASN A 3 35.76 -9.36 -4.65
CA ASN A 3 35.51 -8.13 -3.92
C ASN A 3 34.04 -8.02 -3.48
N PHE A 4 33.81 -8.04 -2.17
CA PHE A 4 32.49 -7.85 -1.56
C PHE A 4 31.83 -6.56 -2.08
N GLU A 5 32.62 -5.51 -2.26
CA GLU A 5 32.17 -4.22 -2.79
C GLU A 5 31.63 -4.30 -4.24
N GLN A 6 32.26 -5.12 -5.10
CA GLN A 6 31.77 -5.33 -6.47
C GLN A 6 30.44 -6.08 -6.48
N LYS A 7 30.28 -7.10 -5.60
CA LYS A 7 29.00 -7.81 -5.45
C LYS A 7 27.91 -6.91 -4.88
N TRP A 8 28.26 -6.04 -3.92
CA TRP A 8 27.36 -5.07 -3.33
C TRP A 8 26.92 -4.00 -4.34
N GLN A 9 27.85 -3.45 -5.13
CA GLN A 9 27.52 -2.52 -6.22
C GLN A 9 26.62 -3.18 -7.27
N LEU A 10 26.89 -4.43 -7.67
CA LEU A 10 26.03 -5.15 -8.61
C LEU A 10 24.64 -5.40 -8.03
N ALA A 11 24.54 -5.73 -6.74
CA ALA A 11 23.25 -5.91 -6.07
C ALA A 11 22.46 -4.59 -6.00
N MET A 12 23.13 -3.48 -5.68
CA MET A 12 22.54 -2.14 -5.64
C MET A 12 22.12 -1.65 -7.03
N GLN A 13 22.91 -1.92 -8.08
CA GLN A 13 22.54 -1.64 -9.47
C GLN A 13 21.35 -2.49 -9.91
N LYS A 14 21.31 -3.78 -9.59
CA LYS A 14 20.16 -4.64 -9.88
C LYS A 14 18.90 -4.16 -9.15
N ALA A 15 19.02 -3.75 -7.88
CA ALA A 15 17.92 -3.17 -7.11
C ALA A 15 17.43 -1.84 -7.72
N ARG A 16 18.34 -0.96 -8.14
CA ARG A 16 17.99 0.27 -8.87
C ARG A 16 17.35 -0.01 -10.22
N GLN A 17 17.86 -0.95 -11.00
CA GLN A 17 17.27 -1.32 -12.29
C GLN A 17 15.88 -1.96 -12.12
N GLN A 18 15.67 -2.74 -11.06
CA GLN A 18 14.34 -3.26 -10.70
C GLN A 18 13.40 -2.12 -10.27
N GLN A 19 13.87 -1.12 -9.52
CA GLN A 19 13.08 0.07 -9.19
C GLN A 19 12.76 0.94 -10.42
N VAL A 20 13.68 1.04 -11.39
CA VAL A 20 13.45 1.79 -12.64
C VAL A 20 12.50 1.03 -13.57
N LYS A 21 12.58 -0.30 -13.66
CA LYS A 21 11.60 -1.13 -14.38
C LYS A 21 10.23 -1.20 -13.71
N GLN A 22 10.14 -0.99 -12.40
CA GLN A 22 8.85 -0.84 -11.70
C GLN A 22 8.10 0.45 -12.07
N LYS A 23 8.75 1.44 -12.70
CA LYS A 23 8.06 2.61 -13.26
C LYS A 23 7.34 2.31 -14.59
N THR A 24 7.62 1.17 -15.21
CA THR A 24 6.83 0.64 -16.33
C THR A 24 5.73 -0.22 -15.71
N ASP A 25 4.47 0.17 -15.89
CA ASP A 25 3.26 -0.41 -15.29
C ASP A 25 3.39 -1.89 -14.94
N SER A 26 3.76 -2.18 -13.68
CA SER A 26 3.80 -3.56 -13.20
C SER A 26 2.39 -4.15 -13.34
N PRO A 27 2.23 -5.45 -13.70
CA PRO A 27 0.90 -6.03 -13.85
C PRO A 27 0.03 -5.78 -12.62
N LEU A 28 -1.27 -5.51 -12.80
CA LEU A 28 -2.19 -5.16 -11.70
C LEU A 28 -2.14 -6.17 -10.54
N ALA A 29 -1.97 -7.46 -10.84
CA ALA A 29 -1.81 -8.51 -9.85
C ALA A 29 -0.56 -8.33 -8.96
N VAL A 30 0.55 -7.88 -9.55
CA VAL A 30 1.80 -7.58 -8.82
C VAL A 30 1.60 -6.35 -7.93
N GLN A 31 0.95 -5.29 -8.46
CA GLN A 31 0.64 -4.09 -7.68
C GLN A 31 -0.28 -4.39 -6.50
N GLU A 32 -1.30 -5.24 -6.71
CA GLU A 32 -2.22 -5.67 -5.66
C GLU A 32 -1.47 -6.44 -4.55
N LYS A 33 -0.59 -7.35 -4.93
CA LYS A 33 0.24 -8.13 -3.99
C LYS A 33 1.15 -7.22 -3.18
N GLN A 34 1.91 -6.34 -3.83
CA GLN A 34 2.81 -5.39 -3.16
C GLN A 34 2.05 -4.48 -2.20
N ASN A 35 0.92 -3.93 -2.64
CA ASN A 35 0.10 -3.07 -1.79
C ASN A 35 -0.47 -3.83 -0.57
N LYS A 36 -0.83 -5.10 -0.73
CA LYS A 36 -1.30 -5.95 0.38
C LYS A 36 -0.17 -6.24 1.39
N GLU A 37 1.03 -6.53 0.92
CA GLU A 37 2.21 -6.76 1.76
C GLU A 37 2.57 -5.49 2.55
N GLU A 38 2.61 -4.33 1.89
CA GLU A 38 2.84 -3.04 2.55
C GLU A 38 1.75 -2.73 3.59
N MET A 39 0.47 -2.95 3.25
CA MET A 39 -0.63 -2.75 4.20
C MET A 39 -0.47 -3.63 5.45
N ASN A 40 -0.06 -4.89 5.29
CA ASN A 40 0.17 -5.79 6.41
C ASN A 40 1.34 -5.31 7.28
N TYR A 41 2.43 -4.86 6.67
CA TYR A 41 3.55 -4.25 7.39
C TYR A 41 3.10 -3.05 8.25
N PHE A 42 2.37 -2.09 7.67
CA PHE A 42 1.90 -0.91 8.39
C PHE A 42 0.88 -1.25 9.48
N LYS A 43 0.00 -2.24 9.28
CA LYS A 43 -0.89 -2.73 10.34
C LYS A 43 -0.12 -3.25 11.55
N GLN A 44 0.91 -4.08 11.32
CA GLN A 44 1.76 -4.60 12.40
C GLN A 44 2.53 -3.49 13.11
N LYS A 45 2.97 -2.48 12.36
CA LYS A 45 3.64 -1.31 12.92
C LYS A 45 2.72 -0.48 13.82
N ILE A 46 1.46 -0.27 13.40
CA ILE A 46 0.42 0.40 14.23
C ILE A 46 0.20 -0.37 15.54
N LEU A 47 0.08 -1.70 15.48
CA LEU A 47 -0.12 -2.51 16.69
C LEU A 47 1.05 -2.35 17.67
N LYS A 48 2.28 -2.38 17.17
CA LYS A 48 3.49 -2.19 17.99
C LYS A 48 3.59 -0.78 18.58
N SER A 49 3.32 0.27 17.79
CA SER A 49 3.35 1.65 18.29
C SER A 49 2.23 1.90 19.32
N PHE A 50 1.06 1.32 19.11
CA PHE A 50 -0.06 1.39 20.04
C PHE A 50 0.25 0.71 21.38
N GLN A 51 0.84 -0.49 21.35
CA GLN A 51 1.28 -1.19 22.56
C GLN A 51 2.34 -0.41 23.35
N ARG A 52 3.21 0.32 22.66
CA ARG A 52 4.23 1.20 23.27
C ARG A 52 3.68 2.53 23.78
N GLY A 53 2.41 2.85 23.50
CA GLY A 53 1.79 4.14 23.84
C GLY A 53 2.27 5.32 22.98
N ASP A 54 2.99 5.07 21.89
CA ASP A 54 3.51 6.11 21.00
C ASP A 54 2.40 6.59 20.05
N LYS A 55 1.66 7.61 20.50
CA LYS A 55 0.51 8.17 19.76
C LYS A 55 0.93 8.83 18.45
N GLU A 56 2.09 9.49 18.40
CA GLU A 56 2.58 10.19 17.21
C GLU A 56 2.96 9.20 16.10
N GLU A 57 3.76 8.18 16.42
CA GLU A 57 4.12 7.16 15.44
C GLU A 57 2.88 6.37 14.99
N THR A 58 1.93 6.13 15.88
CA THR A 58 0.65 5.49 15.54
C THR A 58 -0.13 6.31 14.50
N LYS A 59 -0.29 7.62 14.71
CA LYS A 59 -0.97 8.52 13.76
C LYS A 59 -0.26 8.61 12.41
N LYS A 60 1.07 8.72 12.43
CA LYS A 60 1.91 8.76 11.21
C LYS A 60 1.78 7.47 10.41
N THR A 61 1.87 6.33 11.08
CA THR A 61 1.74 5.00 10.48
C THR A 61 0.32 4.75 9.95
N ALA A 62 -0.70 5.22 10.66
CA ALA A 62 -2.09 5.16 10.21
C ALA A 62 -2.33 6.00 8.95
N SER A 63 -1.74 7.18 8.86
CA SER A 63 -1.82 8.03 7.67
C SER A 63 -1.20 7.33 6.44
N ALA A 64 -0.09 6.61 6.62
CA ALA A 64 0.48 5.77 5.57
C ALA A 64 -0.48 4.64 5.15
N LEU A 65 -1.14 3.98 6.11
CA LEU A 65 -2.12 2.93 5.83
C LEU A 65 -3.34 3.46 5.05
N ILE A 66 -3.80 4.69 5.33
CA ILE A 66 -4.87 5.35 4.57
C ILE A 66 -4.47 5.55 3.10
N LYS A 67 -3.23 5.99 2.84
CA LYS A 67 -2.72 6.15 1.47
C LYS A 67 -2.68 4.81 0.73
N LEU A 68 -2.26 3.73 1.39
CA LEU A 68 -2.27 2.39 0.78
C LEU A 68 -3.67 1.85 0.52
N ARG A 69 -4.65 2.20 1.35
CA ARG A 69 -6.06 1.89 1.08
C ARG A 69 -6.60 2.64 -0.14
N ALA A 70 -6.21 3.90 -0.32
CA ALA A 70 -6.56 4.66 -1.52
C ALA A 70 -5.95 4.02 -2.77
N LYS A 71 -4.68 3.61 -2.71
CA LYS A 71 -4.01 2.85 -3.78
C LYS A 71 -4.71 1.52 -4.07
N SER A 72 -5.15 0.78 -3.05
CA SER A 72 -5.96 -0.44 -3.24
C SER A 72 -7.28 -0.18 -3.95
N ALA A 73 -7.98 0.91 -3.61
CA ALA A 73 -9.22 1.30 -4.26
C ALA A 73 -8.99 1.66 -5.74
N ALA A 74 -7.93 2.41 -6.04
CA ALA A 74 -7.54 2.74 -7.42
C ALA A 74 -7.22 1.48 -8.24
N ILE A 75 -6.44 0.54 -7.71
CA ILE A 75 -6.14 -0.74 -8.36
C ILE A 75 -7.42 -1.52 -8.65
N LYS A 76 -8.38 -1.56 -7.71
CA LYS A 76 -9.68 -2.24 -7.92
C LYS A 76 -10.52 -1.59 -9.02
N ILE A 77 -10.55 -0.27 -9.08
CA ILE A 77 -11.23 0.46 -10.15
C ILE A 77 -10.58 0.15 -11.51
N GLN A 78 -9.25 0.18 -11.57
CA GLN A 78 -8.51 -0.12 -12.78
C GLN A 78 -8.72 -1.57 -13.24
N LYS A 79 -8.69 -2.53 -12.31
CA LYS A 79 -8.97 -3.95 -12.58
C LYS A 79 -10.39 -4.16 -13.11
N ALA A 80 -11.39 -3.59 -12.44
CA ALA A 80 -12.77 -3.68 -12.89
C ALA A 80 -12.96 -3.06 -14.29
N ARG A 81 -12.20 -2.00 -14.63
CA ARG A 81 -12.22 -1.39 -15.97
C ARG A 81 -11.63 -2.32 -17.01
N SER A 82 -10.50 -2.94 -16.70
CA SER A 82 -9.83 -3.88 -17.59
C SER A 82 -10.66 -5.14 -17.83
N GLU A 83 -11.40 -5.63 -16.83
CA GLU A 83 -12.21 -6.84 -16.93
C GLU A 83 -13.55 -6.60 -17.66
N SER A 84 -14.19 -5.45 -17.44
CA SER A 84 -15.55 -5.18 -17.96
C SER A 84 -15.58 -4.24 -19.17
N GLY A 85 -14.45 -3.62 -19.55
CA GLY A 85 -14.37 -2.60 -20.61
C GLY A 85 -14.99 -1.25 -20.24
N PHE A 86 -16.04 -1.25 -19.42
CA PHE A 86 -16.72 -0.08 -18.87
C PHE A 86 -16.91 -0.23 -17.35
N LEU A 87 -16.81 0.89 -16.60
CA LEU A 87 -17.16 0.92 -15.18
C LEU A 87 -18.51 1.60 -15.00
N SER A 88 -19.46 0.89 -14.41
CA SER A 88 -20.68 1.53 -13.94
C SER A 88 -20.39 2.45 -12.76
N GLU A 89 -21.12 3.57 -12.69
CA GLU A 89 -21.04 4.51 -11.57
C GLU A 89 -21.36 3.83 -10.23
N ALA A 90 -22.28 2.86 -10.23
CA ALA A 90 -22.63 2.07 -9.05
C ALA A 90 -21.42 1.30 -8.48
N THR A 91 -20.58 0.73 -9.35
CA THR A 91 -19.37 0.02 -8.95
C THR A 91 -18.33 0.98 -8.36
N ILE A 92 -18.13 2.15 -8.98
CA ILE A 92 -17.24 3.20 -8.45
C ILE A 92 -17.71 3.61 -7.05
N LYS A 93 -18.99 3.96 -6.90
CA LYS A 93 -19.60 4.35 -5.63
C LYS A 93 -19.40 3.29 -4.56
N LYS A 94 -19.61 2.01 -4.89
CA LYS A 94 -19.41 0.89 -3.94
C LYS A 94 -17.96 0.78 -3.48
N ILE A 95 -16.99 0.93 -4.39
CA ILE A 95 -15.56 0.87 -4.05
C ILE A 95 -15.16 2.06 -3.16
N ILE A 96 -15.60 3.27 -3.52
CA ILE A 96 -15.33 4.48 -2.73
C ILE A 96 -15.97 4.40 -1.36
N ALA A 97 -17.24 3.99 -1.26
CA ALA A 97 -17.94 3.84 0.01
C ALA A 97 -17.21 2.87 0.95
N LYS A 98 -16.74 1.74 0.42
CA LYS A 98 -15.93 0.78 1.20
C LYS A 98 -14.62 1.38 1.68
N TYR A 99 -13.91 2.10 0.81
CA TYR A 99 -12.68 2.81 1.17
C TYR A 99 -12.92 3.82 2.30
N THR A 100 -13.96 4.66 2.18
CA THR A 100 -14.33 5.67 3.17
C THR A 100 -14.67 5.02 4.50
N GLN A 101 -15.49 3.97 4.50
CA GLN A 101 -15.86 3.24 5.71
C GLN A 101 -14.64 2.64 6.41
N ASP A 102 -13.71 2.06 5.66
CA ASP A 102 -12.48 1.49 6.22
C ASP A 102 -11.62 2.57 6.89
N CYS A 103 -11.42 3.72 6.22
CA CYS A 103 -10.66 4.85 6.76
C CYS A 103 -11.33 5.48 7.99
N LEU A 104 -12.66 5.60 7.98
CA LEU A 104 -13.42 6.12 9.11
C LEU A 104 -13.28 5.20 10.34
N LYS A 105 -13.41 3.88 10.17
CA LYS A 105 -13.15 2.92 11.24
C LYS A 105 -11.73 3.07 11.81
N LEU A 106 -10.72 3.17 10.95
CA LEU A 106 -9.33 3.33 11.39
C LEU A 106 -9.12 4.62 12.19
N THR A 107 -9.65 5.74 11.71
CA THR A 107 -9.50 7.04 12.39
C THR A 107 -10.27 7.10 13.71
N GLN A 108 -11.46 6.52 13.78
CA GLN A 108 -12.22 6.39 15.02
C GLN A 108 -11.48 5.53 16.06
N SER A 109 -10.96 4.37 15.65
CA SER A 109 -10.17 3.50 16.55
C SER A 109 -8.90 4.17 17.09
N LEU A 110 -8.39 5.20 16.40
CA LEU A 110 -7.23 5.96 16.82
C LEU A 110 -7.57 7.22 17.63
N SER A 111 -8.82 7.67 17.58
CA SER A 111 -9.31 8.86 18.29
C SER A 111 -9.87 8.53 19.68
N TYR A 112 -10.22 7.27 19.95
CA TYR A 112 -10.59 6.83 21.30
C TYR A 112 -9.34 6.68 22.18
N LYS A 113 -8.92 7.77 22.84
CA LYS A 113 -8.14 7.80 24.09
C LYS A 113 -8.13 9.20 24.68
#